data_AF-A0A5Q0UKN4-F1
#
_entry.id   AF-A0A5Q0UKN4-F1
#
_cell.length_a   1.000
_cell.length_b   1.000
_cell.length_c   1.000
_cell.angle_alpha   90.00
_cell.angle_beta   90.00
_cell.angle_gamma   90.00
#
_symmetry.space_group_name_H-M   'P 1'
#
loop_
_entity.id
_entity.type
_entity.pdbx_description
1 polymer ?
#
loop_
_entity_poly.entity_id
_entity_poly.type
_entity_poly.pdbx_seq_one_letter_code
_entity_poly.pdbx_strand_id
1 'polypeptide(L)'
;MFMQDHRRQTVKEKISYIEQTQGIALAHAKIEIVECMNNGNPQSECESQARQEVNIVFSTVQKSLYVNQNRQMQHWQMMDQELSQTDNLTFEDVYVYDRNSAVSPQTKFELRTVTLYDGEQMEVLTGSMAFEDGGGLEQSVVPYYYTGDLAPPVENSDSDRDNFLNIVAPDGSTAIPLDGGSFKTALTTLDDKHSSANSAVGSMADSIYSNYEPGEVSTQDVAGPLEVMVTSAANNDPLTYRLLSAQSAGYAVNDSGKTVKVKADFNGDGTIDSEAKSGVIYSDAGAFPNSTVKTGTTYVHTDDGDSSTVKVSGSVTFVSNPSDASPEDYPLDGEFTVVQVYDDEGNEASSMTLTGNDFATTDTSNLNSQISEIINKMEALEDKYEANQSSGGGGSGISQDDIKSFLNNLGIGVAGGLMIAAVIIVMILFAYIKILTI
;
A
#
# COMPACT_ATOMS: atom_id res chain seq x y z
N MET A 1 -7.65 24.89 1.54
CA MET A 1 -8.23 23.79 0.73
C MET A 1 -7.22 22.72 0.28
N PHE A 2 -5.93 23.00 0.13
CA PHE A 2 -4.92 22.06 -0.40
C PHE A 2 -4.42 20.93 0.54
N MET A 3 -4.60 20.99 1.86
CA MET A 3 -4.03 19.98 2.79
C MET A 3 -4.96 18.81 3.13
N GLN A 4 -6.26 18.94 2.87
CA GLN A 4 -7.26 17.93 3.24
C GLN A 4 -7.26 16.74 2.26
N ASP A 5 -6.76 16.96 1.04
CA ASP A 5 -6.79 15.99 -0.06
C ASP A 5 -5.68 14.94 0.05
N HIS A 6 -4.43 15.37 0.24
CA HIS A 6 -3.28 14.45 0.30
C HIS A 6 -3.33 13.40 1.42
N ARG A 7 -3.93 13.72 2.59
CA ARG A 7 -3.95 12.77 3.72
C ARG A 7 -4.97 11.64 3.52
N ARG A 8 -6.15 11.96 2.97
CA ARG A 8 -7.16 10.97 2.58
C ARG A 8 -6.67 10.11 1.41
N GLN A 9 -5.96 10.75 0.48
CA GLN A 9 -5.28 10.08 -0.60
C GLN A 9 -4.27 9.04 -0.07
N THR A 10 -3.43 9.39 0.92
CA THR A 10 -2.44 8.46 1.49
C THR A 10 -3.06 7.20 2.11
N VAL A 11 -4.22 7.28 2.79
CA VAL A 11 -4.84 6.09 3.40
C VAL A 11 -5.58 5.24 2.35
N LYS A 12 -6.23 5.85 1.37
CA LYS A 12 -6.81 5.12 0.23
C LYS A 12 -5.73 4.41 -0.60
N GLU A 13 -4.63 5.09 -0.89
CA GLU A 13 -3.44 4.50 -1.52
C GLU A 13 -2.89 3.34 -0.68
N LYS A 14 -2.87 3.46 0.64
CA LYS A 14 -2.49 2.36 1.55
C LYS A 14 -3.47 1.18 1.52
N ILE A 15 -4.79 1.40 1.41
CA ILE A 15 -5.78 0.31 1.25
C ILE A 15 -5.57 -0.41 -0.08
N SER A 16 -5.36 0.35 -1.16
CA SER A 16 -4.96 -0.22 -2.44
C SER A 16 -3.69 -1.05 -2.27
N TYR A 17 -2.67 -0.60 -1.52
CA TYR A 17 -1.45 -1.37 -1.24
C TYR A 17 -1.68 -2.65 -0.41
N ILE A 18 -2.68 -2.66 0.46
CA ILE A 18 -3.05 -3.83 1.27
C ILE A 18 -3.59 -4.97 0.39
N GLU A 19 -4.44 -4.64 -0.59
CA GLU A 19 -4.96 -5.63 -1.56
C GLU A 19 -3.82 -6.37 -2.29
N GLN A 20 -2.70 -5.67 -2.51
CA GLN A 20 -1.51 -6.14 -3.23
C GLN A 20 -0.60 -7.02 -2.37
N THR A 21 -0.63 -6.80 -1.05
CA THR A 21 0.26 -7.44 -0.08
C THR A 21 0.11 -8.96 -0.09
N GLN A 22 -1.11 -9.46 -0.35
CA GLN A 22 -1.37 -10.89 -0.46
C GLN A 22 -0.60 -11.54 -1.62
N GLY A 23 -0.61 -10.94 -2.81
CA GLY A 23 0.09 -11.48 -3.97
C GLY A 23 1.60 -11.56 -3.75
N ILE A 24 2.18 -10.49 -3.20
CA ILE A 24 3.61 -10.41 -2.86
C ILE A 24 3.95 -11.47 -1.81
N ALA A 25 3.17 -11.58 -0.73
CA ALA A 25 3.40 -12.56 0.32
C ALA A 25 3.32 -14.01 -0.20
N LEU A 26 2.38 -14.30 -1.09
CA LEU A 26 2.26 -15.61 -1.72
C LEU A 26 3.42 -15.92 -2.68
N ALA A 27 3.93 -14.93 -3.39
CA ALA A 27 5.13 -15.10 -4.21
C ALA A 27 6.36 -15.43 -3.34
N HIS A 28 6.55 -14.72 -2.23
CA HIS A 28 7.62 -15.01 -1.26
C HIS A 28 7.46 -16.41 -0.66
N ALA A 29 6.25 -16.77 -0.24
CA ALA A 29 5.94 -18.11 0.26
C ALA A 29 6.28 -19.20 -0.77
N LYS A 30 5.96 -18.96 -2.05
CA LYS A 30 6.23 -19.89 -3.16
C LYS A 30 7.72 -20.12 -3.36
N ILE A 31 8.51 -19.04 -3.36
CA ILE A 31 9.98 -19.11 -3.47
C ILE A 31 10.56 -19.88 -2.26
N GLU A 32 10.14 -19.53 -1.05
CA GLU A 32 10.61 -20.18 0.19
C GLU A 32 10.31 -21.68 0.21
N ILE A 33 9.10 -22.09 -0.22
CA ILE A 33 8.75 -23.51 -0.33
C ILE A 33 9.72 -24.24 -1.26
N VAL A 34 10.01 -23.67 -2.44
CA VAL A 34 10.91 -24.29 -3.42
C VAL A 34 12.34 -24.35 -2.89
N GLU A 35 12.84 -23.28 -2.28
CA GLU A 35 14.19 -23.26 -1.68
C GLU A 35 14.32 -24.30 -0.57
N CYS A 36 13.36 -24.34 0.34
CA CYS A 36 13.32 -25.29 1.43
C CYS A 36 13.20 -26.74 0.91
N MET A 37 12.39 -26.99 -0.12
CA MET A 37 12.28 -28.29 -0.79
C MET A 37 13.60 -28.70 -1.46
N ASN A 38 14.26 -27.78 -2.17
CA ASN A 38 15.55 -28.01 -2.82
C ASN A 38 16.67 -28.35 -1.82
N ASN A 39 16.55 -27.86 -0.59
CA ASN A 39 17.43 -28.22 0.53
C ASN A 39 17.11 -29.61 1.14
N GLY A 40 16.08 -30.31 0.64
CA GLY A 40 15.70 -31.65 1.07
C GLY A 40 14.87 -31.68 2.36
N ASN A 41 14.32 -30.53 2.78
CA ASN A 41 13.50 -30.44 3.99
C ASN A 41 12.10 -31.04 3.76
N PRO A 42 11.45 -31.54 4.83
CA PRO A 42 10.09 -32.07 4.74
C PRO A 42 9.07 -30.94 4.50
N GLN A 43 7.98 -31.26 3.78
CA GLN A 43 6.92 -30.31 3.42
C GLN A 43 6.41 -29.48 4.61
N SER A 44 6.18 -30.10 5.76
CA SER A 44 5.68 -29.40 6.96
C SER A 44 6.63 -28.32 7.47
N GLU A 45 7.95 -28.51 7.30
CA GLU A 45 8.95 -27.51 7.66
C GLU A 45 8.93 -26.35 6.67
N CYS A 46 8.83 -26.65 5.38
CA CYS A 46 8.77 -25.63 4.33
C CYS A 46 7.47 -24.80 4.39
N GLU A 47 6.34 -25.42 4.74
CA GLU A 47 5.11 -24.69 5.04
C GLU A 47 5.28 -23.73 6.21
N SER A 48 5.99 -24.14 7.27
CA SER A 48 6.23 -23.28 8.42
C SER A 48 7.12 -22.08 8.07
N GLN A 49 8.18 -22.30 7.28
CA GLN A 49 9.07 -21.23 6.83
C GLN A 49 8.34 -20.26 5.88
N ALA A 50 7.55 -20.79 4.95
CA ALA A 50 6.75 -19.98 4.04
C ALA A 50 5.69 -19.12 4.76
N ARG A 51 5.04 -19.65 5.81
CA ARG A 51 4.13 -18.85 6.66
C ARG A 51 4.88 -17.75 7.41
N GLN A 52 6.11 -17.99 7.82
CA GLN A 52 6.94 -16.98 8.45
C GLN A 52 7.26 -15.84 7.46
N GLU A 53 7.58 -16.17 6.20
CA GLU A 53 7.77 -15.16 5.15
C GLU A 53 6.50 -14.34 4.89
N VAL A 54 5.32 -14.98 4.85
CA VAL A 54 4.04 -14.27 4.80
C VAL A 54 3.91 -13.30 5.98
N ASN A 55 4.20 -13.76 7.21
CA ASN A 55 4.13 -12.90 8.40
C ASN A 55 5.09 -11.71 8.32
N ILE A 56 6.30 -11.87 7.80
CA ILE A 56 7.29 -10.81 7.63
C ILE A 56 6.79 -9.74 6.64
N VAL A 57 6.27 -10.16 5.48
CA VAL A 57 5.73 -9.25 4.45
C VAL A 57 4.57 -8.44 5.03
N PHE A 58 3.59 -9.11 5.65
CA PHE A 58 2.43 -8.43 6.24
C PHE A 58 2.81 -7.54 7.45
N SER A 59 3.78 -7.94 8.27
CA SER A 59 4.26 -7.11 9.40
C SER A 59 4.93 -5.82 8.92
N THR A 60 5.63 -5.87 7.79
CA THR A 60 6.24 -4.68 7.17
C THR A 60 5.18 -3.65 6.79
N VAL A 61 4.08 -4.10 6.18
CA VAL A 61 2.95 -3.23 5.81
C VAL A 61 2.23 -2.73 7.05
N GLN A 62 1.97 -3.60 8.03
CA GLN A 62 1.33 -3.27 9.30
C GLN A 62 2.12 -2.18 10.04
N LYS A 63 3.44 -2.33 10.13
CA LYS A 63 4.37 -1.35 10.72
C LYS A 63 4.30 0.00 10.01
N SER A 64 4.26 0.01 8.68
CA SER A 64 4.12 1.26 7.89
C SER A 64 2.80 1.99 8.15
N LEU A 65 1.70 1.25 8.39
CA LEU A 65 0.43 1.85 8.81
C LEU A 65 0.57 2.50 10.19
N TYR A 66 1.11 1.80 11.18
CA TYR A 66 1.29 2.34 12.52
C TYR A 66 2.28 3.50 12.59
N VAL A 67 3.37 3.49 11.81
CA VAL A 67 4.29 4.64 11.70
C VAL A 67 3.56 5.88 11.15
N ASN A 68 2.70 5.69 10.14
CA ASN A 68 1.90 6.79 9.61
C ASN A 68 0.89 7.31 10.65
N GLN A 69 0.22 6.41 11.38
CA GLN A 69 -0.67 6.79 12.49
C GLN A 69 0.10 7.57 13.57
N ASN A 70 1.27 7.10 13.99
CA ASN A 70 2.12 7.78 14.97
C ASN A 70 2.47 9.19 14.53
N ARG A 71 2.82 9.40 13.25
CA ARG A 71 3.11 10.73 12.71
C ARG A 71 1.90 11.66 12.77
N GLN A 72 0.71 11.16 12.40
CA GLN A 72 -0.53 11.94 12.50
C GLN A 72 -0.85 12.28 13.96
N MET A 73 -0.64 11.32 14.86
CA MET A 73 -0.86 11.49 16.30
C MET A 73 0.12 12.46 16.96
N GLN A 74 1.40 12.42 16.59
CA GLN A 74 2.39 13.39 17.05
C GLN A 74 2.04 14.80 16.58
N HIS A 75 1.55 14.93 15.34
CA HIS A 75 1.09 16.22 14.83
C HIS A 75 -0.09 16.75 15.64
N TRP A 76 -1.05 15.89 15.98
CA TRP A 76 -2.15 16.26 16.88
C TRP A 76 -1.67 16.65 18.28
N GLN A 77 -0.76 15.89 18.87
CA GLN A 77 -0.18 16.20 20.17
C GLN A 77 0.52 17.57 20.17
N MET A 78 1.22 17.93 19.08
CA MET A 78 1.83 19.26 18.96
C MET A 78 0.78 20.37 18.84
N MET A 79 -0.29 20.17 18.06
CA MET A 79 -1.39 21.15 17.97
C MET A 79 -2.06 21.39 19.32
N ASP A 80 -2.27 20.33 20.11
CA ASP A 80 -2.83 20.43 21.46
C ASP A 80 -1.90 21.21 22.41
N GLN A 81 -0.59 20.95 22.34
CA GLN A 81 0.40 21.72 23.09
C GLN A 81 0.41 23.20 22.70
N GLU A 82 0.35 23.52 21.41
CA GLU A 82 0.30 24.91 20.91
C GLU A 82 -0.99 25.63 21.35
N LEU A 83 -2.13 24.93 21.30
CA LEU A 83 -3.40 25.44 21.82
C LEU A 83 -3.27 25.83 23.30
N SER A 84 -2.69 24.96 24.14
CA SER A 84 -2.52 25.23 25.57
C SER A 84 -1.58 26.42 25.87
N GLN A 85 -0.73 26.80 24.91
CA GLN A 85 0.24 27.89 25.02
C GLN A 85 -0.23 29.19 24.37
N THR A 86 -1.35 29.18 23.64
CA THR A 86 -1.83 30.34 22.89
C THR A 86 -2.94 31.07 23.64
N ASP A 87 -2.66 32.32 24.02
CA ASP A 87 -3.64 33.17 24.71
C ASP A 87 -4.90 33.36 23.85
N ASN A 88 -6.07 33.28 24.49
CA ASN A 88 -7.40 33.45 23.88
C ASN A 88 -7.78 32.40 22.83
N LEU A 89 -7.09 31.26 22.77
CA LEU A 89 -7.62 30.06 22.13
C LEU A 89 -8.13 29.09 23.20
N THR A 90 -9.35 28.62 23.00
CA THR A 90 -9.99 27.58 23.81
C THR A 90 -10.09 26.29 23.00
N PHE A 91 -10.34 25.19 23.70
CA PHE A 91 -10.54 23.89 23.06
C PHE A 91 -11.65 23.98 21.99
N GLU A 92 -12.72 24.70 22.30
CA GLU A 92 -13.88 24.89 21.43
C GLU A 92 -13.60 25.78 20.21
N ASP A 93 -12.53 26.59 20.23
CA ASP A 93 -12.13 27.39 19.07
C ASP A 93 -11.44 26.52 18.00
N VAL A 94 -10.88 25.38 18.40
CA VAL A 94 -10.10 24.48 17.54
C VAL A 94 -10.85 23.20 17.24
N TYR A 95 -11.52 22.59 18.21
CA TYR A 95 -12.18 21.30 18.06
C TYR A 95 -13.71 21.47 18.05
N VAL A 96 -14.36 21.01 17.00
CA VAL A 96 -15.84 21.06 16.89
C VAL A 96 -16.45 20.04 17.84
N TYR A 97 -16.91 20.50 19.00
CA TYR A 97 -17.60 19.65 19.98
C TYR A 97 -18.91 20.32 20.45
N ASP A 98 -20.02 19.55 20.50
CA ASP A 98 -21.33 20.09 20.86
C ASP A 98 -21.40 20.42 22.36
N ARG A 99 -21.82 21.65 22.65
CA ARG A 99 -21.55 22.45 23.86
C ARG A 99 -22.48 22.15 25.05
N ASN A 100 -23.24 21.05 24.99
CA ASN A 100 -24.30 20.81 25.96
C ASN A 100 -23.83 20.21 27.30
N SER A 101 -22.54 19.96 27.48
CA SER A 101 -21.97 19.47 28.75
C SER A 101 -21.21 20.58 29.48
N ALA A 102 -21.44 20.71 30.79
CA ALA A 102 -20.72 21.64 31.68
C ALA A 102 -19.28 21.20 31.97
N VAL A 103 -18.68 20.42 31.07
CA VAL A 103 -17.42 19.71 31.28
C VAL A 103 -16.39 20.21 30.30
N SER A 104 -15.20 20.55 30.79
CA SER A 104 -14.06 20.89 29.96
C SER A 104 -13.46 19.63 29.32
N PRO A 105 -13.56 19.46 27.99
CA PRO A 105 -12.87 18.38 27.31
C PRO A 105 -11.34 18.61 27.37
N GLN A 106 -10.60 17.51 27.45
CA GLN A 106 -9.14 17.48 27.33
C GLN A 106 -8.74 16.38 26.35
N THR A 107 -7.61 16.55 25.66
CA THR A 107 -7.01 15.46 24.90
C THR A 107 -6.09 14.63 25.80
N LYS A 108 -5.92 13.36 25.45
CA LYS A 108 -5.04 12.42 26.14
C LYS A 108 -4.29 11.60 25.12
N PHE A 109 -2.97 11.53 25.31
CA PHE A 109 -2.06 10.79 24.45
C PHE A 109 -1.37 9.69 25.24
N GLU A 110 -1.35 8.46 24.71
CA GLU A 110 -0.77 7.29 25.36
C GLU A 110 0.04 6.46 24.36
N LEU A 111 1.21 5.96 24.77
CA LEU A 111 1.94 4.96 24.01
C LEU A 111 1.41 3.57 24.36
N ARG A 112 1.09 2.78 23.34
CA ARG A 112 0.65 1.40 23.47
C ARG A 112 1.57 0.47 22.73
N THR A 113 1.95 -0.64 23.35
CA THR A 113 2.70 -1.68 22.68
C THR A 113 1.75 -2.58 21.90
N VAL A 114 1.98 -2.72 20.60
CA VAL A 114 1.28 -3.68 19.74
C VAL A 114 2.27 -4.76 19.28
N THR A 115 1.78 -5.99 19.13
CA THR A 115 2.55 -7.11 18.56
C THR A 115 2.18 -7.25 17.08
N LEU A 116 3.17 -7.26 16.21
CA LEU A 116 3.02 -7.44 14.76
C LEU A 116 2.86 -8.93 14.40
N TYR A 117 2.49 -9.23 13.15
CA TYR A 117 2.25 -10.61 12.70
C TYR A 117 3.47 -11.53 12.81
N ASP A 118 4.68 -10.99 12.74
CA ASP A 118 5.96 -11.69 12.91
C ASP A 118 6.39 -11.82 14.39
N GLY A 119 5.60 -11.26 15.31
CA GLY A 119 5.88 -11.23 16.74
C GLY A 119 6.75 -10.05 17.21
N GLU A 120 7.23 -9.19 16.31
CA GLU A 120 7.90 -7.94 16.68
C GLU A 120 6.93 -7.06 17.49
N GLN A 121 7.43 -6.36 18.51
CA GLN A 121 6.64 -5.39 19.26
C GLN A 121 6.99 -3.97 18.81
N MET A 122 5.97 -3.11 18.67
CA MET A 122 6.17 -1.70 18.40
C MET A 122 5.29 -0.80 19.26
N GLU A 123 5.77 0.40 19.56
CA GLU A 123 4.99 1.42 20.25
C GLU A 123 4.16 2.24 19.25
N VAL A 124 2.87 2.34 19.54
CA VAL A 124 1.88 3.12 18.79
C VAL A 124 1.38 4.23 19.69
N LEU A 125 1.55 5.47 19.24
CA LEU A 125 0.98 6.64 19.89
C LEU A 125 -0.52 6.66 19.58
N THR A 126 -1.29 6.84 20.64
CA THR A 126 -2.74 6.79 20.63
C THR A 126 -3.29 8.08 21.22
N GLY A 127 -4.43 8.54 20.71
CA GLY A 127 -5.08 9.77 21.16
C GLY A 127 -6.54 9.55 21.49
N SER A 128 -7.03 10.24 22.50
CA SER A 128 -8.44 10.22 22.89
C SER A 128 -8.86 11.60 23.39
N MET A 129 -10.16 11.89 23.34
CA MET A 129 -10.73 12.94 24.16
C MET A 129 -11.20 12.33 25.48
N ALA A 130 -10.97 13.06 26.56
CA ALA A 130 -11.45 12.72 27.89
C ALA A 130 -12.21 13.91 28.48
N PHE A 131 -13.21 13.63 29.29
CA PHE A 131 -13.93 14.65 30.03
C PHE A 131 -14.33 14.10 31.41
N GLU A 132 -14.40 14.96 32.41
CA GLU A 132 -14.87 14.58 33.75
C GLU A 132 -16.40 14.60 33.80
N ASP A 133 -17.06 13.47 34.03
CA ASP A 133 -18.49 13.52 34.31
C ASP A 133 -18.78 14.27 35.63
N GLY A 134 -20.02 14.71 35.83
CA GLY A 134 -20.42 15.44 37.04
C GLY A 134 -20.24 14.66 38.36
N GLY A 135 -19.83 13.40 38.32
CA GLY A 135 -19.43 12.57 39.46
C GLY A 135 -17.90 12.51 39.68
N GLY A 136 -17.10 13.21 38.88
CA GLY A 136 -15.64 13.19 38.93
C GLY A 136 -15.02 11.94 38.30
N LEU A 137 -15.80 11.16 37.54
CA LEU A 137 -15.26 10.04 36.78
C LEU A 137 -14.79 10.54 35.40
N GLU A 138 -13.53 10.27 35.07
CA GLU A 138 -13.00 10.52 33.72
C GLU A 138 -13.69 9.56 32.75
N GLN A 139 -14.53 10.09 31.87
CA GLN A 139 -15.07 9.36 30.73
C GLN A 139 -14.20 9.68 29.51
N SER A 140 -13.60 8.64 28.92
CA SER A 140 -12.92 8.76 27.64
C SER A 140 -13.94 8.57 26.54
N VAL A 141 -14.11 9.58 25.68
CA VAL A 141 -14.98 9.51 24.52
C VAL A 141 -14.12 9.31 23.29
N VAL A 142 -14.25 8.09 22.77
CA VAL A 142 -13.78 7.60 21.48
C VAL A 142 -12.25 7.57 21.34
N PRO A 143 -11.62 6.38 21.35
CA PRO A 143 -10.22 6.26 20.98
C PRO A 143 -10.05 6.60 19.49
N TYR A 144 -9.28 7.65 19.17
CA TYR A 144 -8.89 8.00 17.81
C TYR A 144 -7.65 7.18 17.41
N TYR A 145 -7.71 5.86 17.55
CA TYR A 145 -6.62 4.97 17.17
C TYR A 145 -7.14 3.55 17.04
N TYR A 146 -6.48 2.76 16.20
CA TYR A 146 -6.68 1.32 16.15
C TYR A 146 -5.38 0.64 16.59
N THR A 147 -5.45 -0.27 17.56
CA THR A 147 -4.29 -1.00 18.10
C THR A 147 -4.26 -2.47 17.70
N GLY A 148 -5.07 -2.89 16.74
CA GLY A 148 -5.11 -4.28 16.27
C GLY A 148 -5.92 -5.25 17.15
N ASP A 149 -6.30 -4.86 18.37
CA ASP A 149 -7.33 -5.59 19.12
C ASP A 149 -8.69 -5.31 18.45
N LEU A 150 -9.21 -6.28 17.71
CA LEU A 150 -10.55 -6.27 17.07
C LEU A 150 -11.71 -6.16 18.08
N ALA A 151 -11.42 -5.99 19.38
CA ALA A 151 -12.44 -5.65 20.35
C ALA A 151 -13.04 -4.30 19.94
N PRO A 152 -14.35 -4.22 19.63
CA PRO A 152 -14.97 -2.95 19.30
C PRO A 152 -14.69 -1.94 20.42
N PRO A 153 -14.53 -0.64 20.10
CA PRO A 153 -14.70 0.37 21.13
C PRO A 153 -16.05 0.06 21.80
N VAL A 154 -16.00 -0.22 23.10
CA VAL A 154 -17.06 -0.77 23.94
C VAL A 154 -18.45 -0.52 23.37
N GLU A 155 -19.14 -1.59 22.95
CA GLU A 155 -20.41 -1.67 22.18
C GLU A 155 -21.63 -0.84 22.66
N ASN A 156 -21.49 0.03 23.67
CA ASN A 156 -22.62 0.69 24.32
C ASN A 156 -22.67 2.21 24.16
N SER A 157 -21.94 2.79 23.20
CA SER A 157 -22.05 4.22 22.96
C SER A 157 -22.80 4.49 21.66
N ASP A 158 -24.01 5.04 21.76
CA ASP A 158 -24.75 5.69 20.65
C ASP A 158 -23.93 6.81 19.94
N SER A 159 -22.68 7.04 20.38
CA SER A 159 -21.67 7.98 19.88
C SER A 159 -20.71 7.40 18.83
N ASP A 160 -21.04 6.28 18.20
CA ASP A 160 -20.36 5.76 16.97
C ASP A 160 -20.46 6.73 15.76
N ARG A 161 -20.99 7.94 15.97
CA ARG A 161 -21.33 8.89 14.93
C ARG A 161 -20.14 9.65 14.36
N ASP A 162 -19.06 9.88 15.10
CA ASP A 162 -17.93 10.64 14.55
C ASP A 162 -16.57 10.09 15.02
N ASN A 163 -16.08 9.01 14.37
CA ASN A 163 -14.70 8.48 14.53
C ASN A 163 -13.62 9.41 13.93
N PHE A 164 -13.94 10.68 13.74
CA PHE A 164 -13.08 11.70 13.19
C PHE A 164 -13.09 12.92 14.11
N LEU A 165 -11.90 13.41 14.42
CA LEU A 165 -11.74 14.70 15.08
C LEU A 165 -11.86 15.78 13.99
N ASN A 166 -12.76 16.74 14.14
CA ASN A 166 -12.77 17.90 13.25
C ASN A 166 -12.02 19.05 13.91
N ILE A 167 -10.98 19.53 13.24
CA ILE A 167 -10.28 20.75 13.61
C ILE A 167 -10.80 21.89 12.73
N VAL A 168 -11.08 23.05 13.32
CA VAL A 168 -11.50 24.26 12.60
C VAL A 168 -10.31 25.20 12.48
N ALA A 169 -10.02 25.65 11.27
CA ALA A 169 -9.08 26.73 11.02
C ALA A 169 -9.76 28.11 11.23
N PRO A 170 -8.98 29.19 11.44
CA PRO A 170 -9.55 30.54 11.66
C PRO A 170 -10.46 31.05 10.53
N ASP A 171 -10.33 30.51 9.32
CA ASP A 171 -11.18 30.84 8.17
C ASP A 171 -12.50 30.05 8.14
N GLY A 172 -12.75 29.20 9.14
CA GLY A 172 -13.92 28.33 9.25
C GLY A 172 -13.81 27.02 8.48
N SER A 173 -12.71 26.75 7.78
CA SER A 173 -12.48 25.47 7.13
C SER A 173 -12.20 24.38 8.17
N THR A 174 -12.70 23.16 7.92
CA THR A 174 -12.45 22.03 8.81
C THR A 174 -11.41 21.08 8.22
N ALA A 175 -10.66 20.38 9.07
CA ALA A 175 -9.72 19.34 8.69
C ALA A 175 -9.84 18.14 9.66
N ILE A 176 -9.62 16.93 9.15
CA ILE A 176 -9.57 15.72 9.96
C ILE A 176 -8.09 15.38 10.19
N PRO A 177 -7.55 15.49 11.42
CA PRO A 177 -6.15 15.23 11.72
C PRO A 177 -5.84 13.73 11.68
N LEU A 178 -6.83 12.88 12.00
CA LEU A 178 -6.77 11.44 11.92
C LEU A 178 -8.15 10.86 11.63
N ASP A 179 -8.23 10.00 10.61
CA ASP A 179 -9.43 9.23 10.28
C ASP A 179 -9.28 7.80 10.84
N GLY A 180 -9.77 7.59 12.07
CA GLY A 180 -9.69 6.29 12.73
C GLY A 180 -10.44 5.20 11.97
N GLY A 181 -11.53 5.55 11.28
CA GLY A 181 -12.31 4.63 10.46
C GLY A 181 -11.52 4.09 9.27
N SER A 182 -10.78 4.97 8.59
CA SER A 182 -9.92 4.58 7.47
C SER A 182 -8.76 3.68 7.92
N PHE A 183 -8.12 3.95 9.06
CA PHE A 183 -7.08 3.06 9.61
C PHE A 183 -7.63 1.70 10.07
N LYS A 184 -8.79 1.69 10.72
CA LYS A 184 -9.48 0.44 11.10
C LYS A 184 -9.79 -0.40 9.85
N THR A 185 -10.33 0.23 8.81
CA THR A 185 -10.62 -0.44 7.54
C THR A 185 -9.35 -1.03 6.95
N ALA A 186 -8.29 -0.22 6.82
CA ALA A 186 -6.99 -0.67 6.30
C ALA A 186 -6.42 -1.86 7.08
N LEU A 187 -6.39 -1.79 8.41
CA LEU A 187 -5.85 -2.88 9.24
C LEU A 187 -6.73 -4.13 9.24
N THR A 188 -8.06 -3.99 9.15
CA THR A 188 -8.99 -5.12 9.00
C THR A 188 -8.78 -5.81 7.66
N THR A 189 -8.73 -5.05 6.56
CA THR A 189 -8.42 -5.59 5.24
C THR A 189 -7.06 -6.29 5.24
N LEU A 190 -6.05 -5.73 5.91
CA LEU A 190 -4.73 -6.34 6.02
C LEU A 190 -4.77 -7.68 6.76
N ASP A 191 -5.55 -7.78 7.83
CA ASP A 191 -5.75 -9.03 8.60
C ASP A 191 -6.50 -10.10 7.79
N ASP A 192 -7.55 -9.72 7.07
CA ASP A 192 -8.28 -10.62 6.16
C ASP A 192 -7.36 -11.18 5.07
N LYS A 193 -6.53 -10.32 4.47
CA LYS A 193 -5.56 -10.70 3.43
C LYS A 193 -4.43 -11.56 3.99
N HIS A 194 -3.94 -11.26 5.20
CA HIS A 194 -2.94 -12.06 5.90
C HIS A 194 -3.46 -13.48 6.18
N SER A 195 -4.67 -13.58 6.71
CA SER A 195 -5.35 -14.84 6.98
C SER A 195 -5.57 -15.66 5.70
N SER A 196 -5.98 -15.00 4.62
CA SER A 196 -6.14 -15.64 3.31
C SER A 196 -4.81 -16.14 2.74
N ALA A 197 -3.74 -15.34 2.82
CA ALA A 197 -2.42 -15.72 2.35
C ALA A 197 -1.89 -16.94 3.11
N ASN A 198 -1.95 -16.89 4.45
CA ASN A 198 -1.57 -18.02 5.31
C ASN A 198 -2.38 -19.28 5.00
N SER A 199 -3.68 -19.16 4.74
CA SER A 199 -4.51 -20.32 4.41
C SER A 199 -4.10 -20.99 3.09
N ALA A 200 -3.61 -20.22 2.12
CA ALA A 200 -3.19 -20.73 0.82
C ALA A 200 -1.82 -21.43 0.82
N VAL A 201 -0.93 -21.14 1.79
CA VAL A 201 0.42 -21.72 1.87
C VAL A 201 0.39 -23.25 1.87
N GLY A 202 -0.54 -23.87 2.61
CA GLY A 202 -0.64 -25.34 2.68
C GLY A 202 -0.96 -25.97 1.32
N SER A 203 -2.00 -25.46 0.65
CA SER A 203 -2.34 -25.93 -0.71
C SER A 203 -1.22 -25.68 -1.73
N MET A 204 -0.47 -24.60 -1.56
CA MET A 204 0.67 -24.30 -2.41
C MET A 204 1.80 -25.31 -2.20
N ALA A 205 2.14 -25.62 -0.95
CA ALA A 205 3.14 -26.63 -0.62
C ALA A 205 2.74 -28.03 -1.10
N ASP A 206 1.50 -28.44 -0.87
CA ASP A 206 0.94 -29.71 -1.39
C ASP A 206 1.11 -29.79 -2.92
N SER A 207 0.79 -28.71 -3.62
CA SER A 207 0.88 -28.65 -5.08
C SER A 207 2.33 -28.66 -5.57
N ILE A 208 3.27 -28.02 -4.87
CA ILE A 208 4.69 -28.04 -5.24
C ILE A 208 5.27 -29.44 -5.03
N TYR A 209 5.10 -30.02 -3.83
CA TYR A 209 5.66 -31.33 -3.48
C TYR A 209 5.05 -32.50 -4.28
N SER A 210 3.84 -32.35 -4.80
CA SER A 210 3.21 -33.37 -5.64
C SER A 210 3.63 -33.32 -7.10
N ASN A 211 4.12 -32.18 -7.58
CA ASN A 211 4.41 -31.96 -9.00
C ASN A 211 5.90 -31.78 -9.32
N TYR A 212 6.74 -31.52 -8.32
CA TYR A 212 8.16 -31.23 -8.51
C TYR A 212 9.05 -32.03 -7.57
N GLU A 213 10.21 -32.45 -8.08
CA GLU A 213 11.27 -33.06 -7.28
C GLU A 213 12.27 -31.99 -6.78
N PRO A 214 12.96 -32.24 -5.64
CA PRO A 214 14.03 -31.36 -5.18
C PRO A 214 15.09 -31.10 -6.26
N GLY A 215 15.34 -29.82 -6.56
CA GLY A 215 16.29 -29.34 -7.57
C GLY A 215 15.70 -29.14 -8.97
N GLU A 216 14.42 -29.46 -9.20
CA GLU A 216 13.78 -29.31 -10.51
C GLU A 216 13.45 -27.85 -10.87
N VAL A 217 13.20 -27.02 -9.85
CA VAL A 217 12.92 -25.58 -9.98
C VAL A 217 14.11 -24.80 -9.44
N SER A 218 14.74 -23.99 -10.29
CA SER A 218 15.88 -23.13 -9.88
C SER A 218 15.37 -21.83 -9.27
N THR A 219 15.81 -21.52 -8.05
CA THR A 219 15.49 -20.27 -7.34
C THR A 219 16.68 -19.31 -7.23
N GLN A 220 17.87 -19.74 -7.66
CA GLN A 220 19.14 -19.03 -7.36
C GLN A 220 19.27 -17.62 -7.98
N ASP A 221 18.38 -17.25 -8.91
CA ASP A 221 18.41 -15.96 -9.60
C ASP A 221 17.06 -15.20 -9.52
N VAL A 222 16.15 -15.61 -8.63
CA VAL A 222 14.81 -15.00 -8.57
C VAL A 222 14.81 -13.82 -7.61
N ALA A 223 14.95 -12.60 -8.13
CA ALA A 223 14.63 -11.41 -7.35
C ALA A 223 13.13 -11.41 -7.00
N GLY A 224 12.80 -11.33 -5.71
CA GLY A 224 11.40 -11.29 -5.27
C GLY A 224 10.69 -10.01 -5.74
N PRO A 225 9.35 -9.97 -5.84
CA PRO A 225 8.62 -8.77 -6.25
C PRO A 225 8.96 -7.54 -5.42
N LEU A 226 9.18 -7.70 -4.11
CA LEU A 226 9.61 -6.62 -3.22
C LEU A 226 11.03 -6.15 -3.52
N GLU A 227 11.95 -7.06 -3.85
CA GLU A 227 13.33 -6.73 -4.20
C GLU A 227 13.39 -5.94 -5.50
N VAL A 228 12.59 -6.33 -6.50
CA VAL A 228 12.44 -5.56 -7.73
C VAL A 228 11.85 -4.18 -7.45
N MET A 229 10.83 -4.08 -6.58
CA MET A 229 10.29 -2.77 -6.19
C MET A 229 11.36 -1.89 -5.51
N VAL A 230 12.13 -2.43 -4.56
CA VAL A 230 13.18 -1.67 -3.85
C VAL A 230 14.31 -1.26 -4.79
N THR A 231 14.74 -2.16 -5.67
CA THR A 231 15.79 -1.89 -6.67
C THR A 231 15.33 -0.84 -7.67
N SER A 232 14.08 -0.94 -8.11
CA SER A 232 13.44 0.04 -8.98
C SER A 232 13.28 1.41 -8.32
N ALA A 233 13.00 1.47 -7.02
CA ALA A 233 12.90 2.75 -6.32
C ALA A 233 14.22 3.53 -6.32
N ALA A 234 15.35 2.82 -6.36
CA ALA A 234 16.68 3.41 -6.37
C ALA A 234 17.18 3.75 -7.80
N ASN A 235 16.80 2.94 -8.78
CA ASN A 235 17.41 2.97 -10.12
C ASN A 235 16.48 3.46 -11.23
N ASN A 236 15.15 3.37 -11.05
CA ASN A 236 14.17 3.70 -12.07
C ASN A 236 13.54 5.09 -11.86
N ASP A 237 13.06 5.69 -12.94
CA ASP A 237 12.29 6.92 -12.85
C ASP A 237 10.94 6.69 -12.13
N PRO A 238 10.31 7.75 -11.61
CA PRO A 238 9.11 7.61 -10.80
C PRO A 238 7.92 6.92 -11.50
N LEU A 239 7.78 7.02 -12.83
CA LEU A 239 6.70 6.35 -13.55
C LEU A 239 6.97 4.85 -13.65
N THR A 240 8.19 4.50 -14.05
CA THR A 240 8.62 3.11 -14.19
C THR A 240 8.54 2.39 -12.85
N TYR A 241 9.02 3.03 -11.79
CA TYR A 241 8.86 2.54 -10.43
C TYR A 241 7.39 2.28 -10.06
N ARG A 242 6.48 3.21 -10.38
CA ARG A 242 5.05 3.03 -10.11
C ARG A 242 4.43 1.89 -10.88
N LEU A 243 4.74 1.74 -12.17
CA LEU A 243 4.21 0.66 -12.98
C LEU A 243 4.75 -0.70 -12.57
N LEU A 244 6.05 -0.80 -12.26
CA LEU A 244 6.64 -2.01 -11.70
C LEU A 244 6.03 -2.34 -10.34
N SER A 245 5.85 -1.33 -9.49
CA SER A 245 5.16 -1.49 -8.21
C SER A 245 3.74 -2.00 -8.40
N ALA A 246 2.98 -1.41 -9.32
CA ALA A 246 1.61 -1.81 -9.64
C ALA A 246 1.55 -3.23 -10.24
N GLN A 247 2.50 -3.59 -11.09
CA GLN A 247 2.54 -4.92 -11.67
C GLN A 247 2.92 -5.98 -10.64
N SER A 248 3.98 -5.76 -9.85
CA SER A 248 4.39 -6.62 -8.72
C SER A 248 3.28 -6.81 -7.68
N ALA A 249 2.42 -5.80 -7.60
CA ALA A 249 1.22 -5.78 -6.81
C ALA A 249 0.03 -6.57 -7.39
N GLY A 250 0.19 -7.17 -8.57
CA GLY A 250 -0.84 -7.97 -9.23
C GLY A 250 -1.82 -7.18 -10.09
N TYR A 251 -1.64 -5.87 -10.25
CA TYR A 251 -2.45 -5.11 -11.20
C TYR A 251 -2.12 -5.49 -12.64
N ALA A 252 -3.12 -5.39 -13.49
CA ALA A 252 -2.93 -5.36 -14.90
C ALA A 252 -2.37 -4.00 -15.31
N VAL A 253 -1.13 -3.98 -15.79
CA VAL A 253 -0.46 -2.78 -16.32
C VAL A 253 -0.43 -2.85 -17.83
N ASN A 254 -0.37 -1.71 -18.51
CA ASN A 254 -0.18 -1.71 -19.95
C ASN A 254 1.19 -2.29 -20.32
N ASP A 255 1.29 -2.87 -21.51
CA ASP A 255 2.59 -3.27 -22.05
C ASP A 255 3.54 -2.06 -22.06
N SER A 256 4.81 -2.32 -21.70
CA SER A 256 5.86 -1.29 -21.61
C SER A 256 5.90 -0.41 -22.87
N GLY A 257 6.01 0.90 -22.67
CA GLY A 257 6.11 1.91 -23.74
C GLY A 257 4.77 2.41 -24.28
N LYS A 258 3.66 1.69 -24.07
CA LYS A 258 2.33 2.17 -24.47
C LYS A 258 1.86 3.29 -23.56
N THR A 259 1.16 4.27 -24.12
CA THR A 259 0.58 5.38 -23.35
C THR A 259 -0.83 5.69 -23.81
N VAL A 260 -1.56 6.47 -23.01
CA VAL A 260 -2.93 6.88 -23.30
C VAL A 260 -3.15 8.35 -23.03
N LYS A 261 -4.16 8.92 -23.69
CA LYS A 261 -4.76 10.20 -23.34
C LYS A 261 -6.15 9.98 -22.76
N VAL A 262 -6.36 10.46 -21.54
CA VAL A 262 -7.61 10.26 -20.79
C VAL A 262 -8.25 11.61 -20.45
N LYS A 263 -9.58 11.67 -20.59
CA LYS A 263 -10.41 12.71 -19.99
C LYS A 263 -11.17 12.10 -18.82
N ALA A 264 -11.08 12.72 -17.66
CA ALA A 264 -11.78 12.34 -16.45
C ALA A 264 -12.01 13.59 -15.59
N ASP A 265 -12.74 13.43 -14.49
CA ASP A 265 -12.75 14.42 -13.41
C ASP A 265 -11.47 14.27 -12.58
N PHE A 266 -10.39 14.93 -13.00
CA PHE A 266 -9.11 14.86 -12.29
C PHE A 266 -9.07 15.75 -11.04
N ASN A 267 -10.05 16.65 -10.86
CA ASN A 267 -10.11 17.60 -9.75
C ASN A 267 -11.09 17.15 -8.65
N GLY A 268 -11.86 16.07 -8.90
CA GLY A 268 -12.86 15.52 -7.98
C GLY A 268 -14.06 16.44 -7.76
N ASP A 269 -14.35 17.35 -8.70
CA ASP A 269 -15.43 18.34 -8.58
C ASP A 269 -16.75 17.93 -9.26
N GLY A 270 -16.76 16.73 -9.85
CA GLY A 270 -17.87 16.17 -10.62
C GLY A 270 -17.88 16.57 -12.09
N THR A 271 -16.89 17.32 -12.57
CA THR A 271 -16.81 17.81 -13.95
C THR A 271 -15.66 17.14 -14.70
N ILE A 272 -15.96 16.54 -15.86
CA ILE A 272 -14.91 15.98 -16.73
C ILE A 272 -14.08 17.12 -17.32
N ASP A 273 -12.76 17.02 -17.18
CA ASP A 273 -11.83 18.00 -17.74
C ASP A 273 -11.93 18.07 -19.27
N SER A 274 -11.92 19.29 -19.80
CA SER A 274 -12.01 19.52 -21.24
C SER A 274 -10.77 19.03 -22.00
N GLU A 275 -9.62 19.04 -21.34
CA GLU A 275 -8.32 18.62 -21.88
C GLU A 275 -8.00 17.19 -21.44
N ALA A 276 -7.48 16.38 -22.37
CA ALA A 276 -7.04 15.03 -22.05
C ALA A 276 -5.61 15.06 -21.51
N LYS A 277 -5.35 14.35 -20.40
CA LYS A 277 -3.99 14.18 -19.86
C LYS A 277 -3.32 12.96 -20.47
N SER A 278 -2.01 13.03 -20.71
CA SER A 278 -1.20 11.91 -21.21
C SER A 278 -0.61 11.12 -20.05
N GLY A 279 -0.57 9.80 -20.16
CA GLY A 279 -0.09 8.94 -19.10
C GLY A 279 -0.28 7.46 -19.41
N VAL A 280 -0.42 6.67 -18.36
CA VAL A 280 -0.56 5.21 -18.41
C VAL A 280 -1.71 4.78 -17.51
N ILE A 281 -2.22 3.56 -17.72
CA ILE A 281 -3.30 2.99 -16.90
C ILE A 281 -2.82 1.67 -16.29
N TYR A 282 -3.10 1.50 -15.02
CA TYR A 282 -3.13 0.19 -14.38
C TYR A 282 -4.51 -0.04 -13.73
N SER A 283 -4.89 -1.30 -13.55
CA SER A 283 -6.19 -1.66 -13.00
C SER A 283 -6.18 -3.03 -12.35
N ASP A 284 -7.24 -3.36 -11.60
CA ASP A 284 -7.47 -4.73 -11.17
C ASP A 284 -7.43 -5.69 -12.37
N ALA A 285 -6.98 -6.92 -12.14
CA ALA A 285 -7.00 -7.95 -13.16
C ALA A 285 -8.44 -8.18 -13.64
N GLY A 286 -8.67 -8.07 -14.95
CA GLY A 286 -10.00 -8.21 -15.56
C GLY A 286 -10.92 -6.99 -15.37
N ALA A 287 -10.41 -5.85 -14.89
CA ALA A 287 -11.21 -4.63 -14.76
C ALA A 287 -11.82 -4.17 -16.09
N PHE A 288 -11.07 -4.35 -17.17
CA PHE A 288 -11.51 -4.08 -18.53
C PHE A 288 -12.00 -5.36 -19.22
N PRO A 289 -13.04 -5.28 -20.08
CA PRO A 289 -13.44 -6.40 -20.90
C PRO A 289 -12.28 -6.91 -21.77
N ASN A 290 -11.97 -8.21 -21.64
CA ASN A 290 -10.82 -8.84 -22.29
C ASN A 290 -9.47 -8.14 -21.99
N SER A 291 -9.36 -7.48 -20.83
CA SER A 291 -8.18 -6.70 -20.42
C SER A 291 -7.74 -5.67 -21.46
N THR A 292 -8.67 -5.12 -22.25
CA THR A 292 -8.35 -4.25 -23.38
C THR A 292 -8.92 -2.84 -23.18
N VAL A 293 -8.04 -1.84 -23.28
CA VAL A 293 -8.37 -0.42 -23.28
C VAL A 293 -8.41 0.09 -24.73
N LYS A 294 -9.48 0.80 -25.12
CA LYS A 294 -9.75 1.18 -26.52
C LYS A 294 -9.85 2.70 -26.70
N THR A 295 -9.26 3.19 -27.78
CA THR A 295 -9.38 4.57 -28.24
C THR A 295 -10.84 4.93 -28.51
N GLY A 296 -11.27 6.11 -28.07
CA GLY A 296 -12.62 6.64 -28.25
C GLY A 296 -13.69 6.01 -27.35
N THR A 297 -13.29 5.24 -26.34
CA THR A 297 -14.25 4.55 -25.44
C THR A 297 -14.42 5.30 -24.14
N THR A 298 -15.68 5.46 -23.73
CA THR A 298 -16.06 5.96 -22.41
C THR A 298 -16.35 4.78 -21.49
N TYR A 299 -15.78 4.82 -20.30
CA TYR A 299 -15.85 3.76 -19.30
C TYR A 299 -16.56 4.26 -18.04
N VAL A 300 -17.35 3.36 -17.42
CA VAL A 300 -18.15 3.64 -16.22
C VAL A 300 -18.06 2.48 -15.22
N HIS A 301 -18.05 2.76 -13.92
CA HIS A 301 -18.02 1.73 -12.87
C HIS A 301 -19.39 1.12 -12.56
N THR A 302 -20.46 1.86 -12.88
CA THR A 302 -21.84 1.45 -12.68
C THR A 302 -22.57 1.41 -14.01
N ASP A 303 -23.46 0.44 -14.18
CA ASP A 303 -24.29 0.35 -15.37
C ASP A 303 -25.25 1.55 -15.40
N ASP A 304 -25.07 2.42 -16.38
CA ASP A 304 -25.86 3.64 -16.61
C ASP A 304 -26.99 3.42 -17.63
N GLY A 305 -27.07 2.23 -18.21
CA GLY A 305 -28.02 1.89 -19.27
C GLY A 305 -27.72 2.52 -20.63
N ASP A 306 -26.58 3.20 -20.80
CA ASP A 306 -26.14 3.76 -22.08
C ASP A 306 -25.27 2.74 -22.82
N SER A 307 -25.75 2.28 -23.98
CA SER A 307 -25.01 1.34 -24.83
C SER A 307 -23.70 1.89 -25.42
N SER A 308 -23.46 3.19 -25.30
CA SER A 308 -22.22 3.84 -25.76
C SER A 308 -21.09 3.83 -24.73
N THR A 309 -21.39 3.49 -23.46
CA THR A 309 -20.38 3.33 -22.41
C THR A 309 -20.00 1.86 -22.24
N VAL A 310 -18.82 1.62 -21.68
CA VAL A 310 -18.33 0.29 -21.36
C VAL A 310 -18.13 0.16 -19.87
N LYS A 311 -18.82 -0.80 -19.26
CA LYS A 311 -18.65 -1.06 -17.83
C LYS A 311 -17.26 -1.61 -17.53
N VAL A 312 -16.60 -1.01 -16.54
CA VAL A 312 -15.40 -1.54 -15.89
C VAL A 312 -15.75 -2.08 -14.50
N SER A 313 -14.94 -3.00 -14.00
CA SER A 313 -15.07 -3.56 -12.65
C SER A 313 -13.80 -3.35 -11.85
N GLY A 314 -13.90 -3.28 -10.52
CA GLY A 314 -12.72 -3.12 -9.68
C GLY A 314 -12.11 -1.72 -9.77
N SER A 315 -10.86 -1.59 -9.34
CA SER A 315 -10.11 -0.33 -9.33
C SER A 315 -9.43 -0.06 -10.69
N VAL A 316 -9.43 1.21 -11.10
CA VAL A 316 -8.69 1.70 -12.27
C VAL A 316 -7.98 2.99 -11.87
N THR A 317 -6.68 3.06 -12.14
CA THR A 317 -5.89 4.26 -11.86
C THR A 317 -5.19 4.73 -13.14
N PHE A 318 -5.26 6.04 -13.38
CA PHE A 318 -4.47 6.71 -14.39
C PHE A 318 -3.27 7.39 -13.75
N VAL A 319 -2.07 7.10 -14.25
CA VAL A 319 -0.85 7.78 -13.82
C VAL A 319 -0.48 8.78 -14.91
N SER A 320 -0.61 10.07 -14.60
CA SER A 320 -0.13 11.11 -15.50
C SER A 320 1.38 11.07 -15.58
N ASN A 321 1.93 11.36 -16.77
CA ASN A 321 3.36 11.50 -16.97
C ASN A 321 3.68 12.79 -17.74
N PRO A 322 3.51 13.96 -17.10
CA PRO A 322 3.89 15.23 -17.72
C PRO A 322 5.42 15.29 -17.89
N SER A 323 5.88 15.91 -18.97
CA SER A 323 7.31 16.02 -19.30
C SER A 323 8.13 16.84 -18.30
N ASP A 324 7.48 17.64 -17.47
CA ASP A 324 8.07 18.67 -16.61
C ASP A 324 7.60 18.59 -15.14
N ALA A 325 6.86 17.54 -14.77
CA ALA A 325 6.42 17.33 -13.39
C ALA A 325 6.54 15.86 -12.99
N SER A 326 6.49 15.60 -11.69
CA SER A 326 6.43 14.23 -11.19
C SER A 326 5.12 13.56 -11.62
N PRO A 327 5.13 12.25 -11.90
CA PRO A 327 3.92 11.50 -12.13
C PRO A 327 2.91 11.68 -10.98
N GLU A 328 1.63 11.69 -11.32
CA GLU A 328 0.53 11.84 -10.37
C GLU A 328 -0.53 10.77 -10.64
N ASP A 329 -1.01 10.12 -9.57
CA ASP A 329 -1.99 9.06 -9.64
C ASP A 329 -3.39 9.63 -9.49
N TYR A 330 -4.26 9.29 -10.43
CA TYR A 330 -5.65 9.68 -10.45
C TYR A 330 -6.53 8.44 -10.41
N PRO A 331 -7.19 8.12 -9.27
CA PRO A 331 -8.18 7.07 -9.25
C PRO A 331 -9.34 7.46 -10.18
N LEU A 332 -9.72 6.56 -11.08
CA LEU A 332 -10.75 6.81 -12.08
C LEU A 332 -12.12 6.33 -11.60
N ASP A 333 -12.53 6.69 -10.38
CA ASP A 333 -13.75 6.16 -9.72
C ASP A 333 -15.07 6.54 -10.46
N GLY A 334 -15.02 7.57 -11.31
CA GLY A 334 -16.16 8.09 -12.08
C GLY A 334 -16.21 7.63 -13.54
N GLU A 335 -16.93 8.39 -14.36
CA GLU A 335 -16.87 8.27 -15.82
C GLU A 335 -15.54 8.81 -16.33
N PHE A 336 -14.89 8.07 -17.24
CA PHE A 336 -13.70 8.55 -17.94
C PHE A 336 -13.69 8.10 -19.40
N THR A 337 -13.03 8.87 -20.26
CA THR A 337 -12.92 8.58 -21.69
C THR A 337 -11.47 8.44 -22.10
N VAL A 338 -11.11 7.32 -22.72
CA VAL A 338 -9.81 7.13 -23.35
C VAL A 338 -9.88 7.73 -24.76
N VAL A 339 -9.31 8.91 -24.92
CA VAL A 339 -9.37 9.66 -26.18
C VAL A 339 -8.43 9.07 -27.22
N GLN A 340 -7.26 8.59 -26.80
CA GLN A 340 -6.24 8.05 -27.70
C GLN A 340 -5.36 7.04 -26.96
N VAL A 341 -4.96 5.98 -27.65
CA VAL A 341 -3.90 5.05 -27.24
C VAL A 341 -2.70 5.23 -28.19
N TYR A 342 -1.50 5.12 -27.64
CA TYR A 342 -0.24 5.13 -28.38
C TYR A 342 0.53 3.83 -28.16
N ASP A 343 1.13 3.30 -29.22
CA ASP A 343 2.07 2.16 -29.14
C ASP A 343 3.44 2.59 -28.58
N ASP A 344 4.36 1.62 -28.44
CA ASP A 344 5.71 1.84 -27.90
C ASP A 344 6.61 2.67 -28.83
N GLU A 345 6.23 2.84 -30.10
CA GLU A 345 6.88 3.79 -31.02
C GLU A 345 6.22 5.18 -31.04
N GLY A 346 5.16 5.38 -30.25
CA GLY A 346 4.41 6.64 -30.15
C GLY A 346 3.40 6.87 -31.28
N ASN A 347 3.09 5.86 -32.09
CA ASN A 347 2.04 5.94 -33.10
C ASN A 347 0.67 5.70 -32.49
N GLU A 348 -0.36 6.26 -33.12
CA GLU A 348 -1.75 6.06 -32.69
C GLU A 348 -2.18 4.60 -32.88
N ALA A 349 -2.62 3.98 -31.79
CA ALA A 349 -3.20 2.64 -31.78
C ALA A 349 -4.71 2.70 -31.51
N SER A 350 -5.43 1.67 -31.98
CA SER A 350 -6.87 1.53 -31.71
C SER A 350 -7.16 0.99 -30.31
N SER A 351 -6.19 0.30 -29.71
CA SER A 351 -6.32 -0.30 -28.38
C SER A 351 -4.96 -0.68 -27.80
N MET A 352 -4.91 -0.88 -26.48
CA MET A 352 -3.84 -1.56 -25.77
C MET A 352 -4.39 -2.65 -24.87
N THR A 353 -3.57 -3.66 -24.60
CA THR A 353 -3.89 -4.73 -23.65
C THR A 353 -3.20 -4.41 -22.33
N LEU A 354 -3.89 -4.66 -21.23
CA LEU A 354 -3.32 -4.67 -19.89
C LEU A 354 -2.96 -6.11 -19.54
N THR A 355 -1.74 -6.31 -19.07
CA THR A 355 -1.24 -7.61 -18.63
C THR A 355 -1.03 -7.59 -17.13
N GLY A 356 -1.82 -8.42 -16.44
CA GLY A 356 -1.63 -8.70 -15.02
C GLY A 356 -0.68 -9.87 -14.83
N ASN A 357 -0.09 -9.93 -13.65
CA ASN A 357 0.59 -11.12 -13.16
C ASN A 357 -0.27 -11.73 -12.05
N ASP A 358 -0.71 -12.97 -12.23
CA ASP A 358 -1.41 -13.70 -11.17
C ASP A 358 -0.38 -14.37 -10.26
N PHE A 359 0.16 -13.60 -9.31
CA PHE A 359 1.08 -14.14 -8.29
C PHE A 359 0.36 -14.99 -7.24
N ALA A 360 -0.97 -14.84 -7.13
CA ALA A 360 -1.78 -15.44 -6.07
C ALA A 360 -2.27 -16.85 -6.41
N THR A 361 -1.99 -17.37 -7.61
CA THR A 361 -2.46 -18.69 -7.99
C THR A 361 -1.76 -19.81 -7.21
N THR A 362 -2.59 -20.66 -6.59
CA THR A 362 -2.16 -21.94 -6.02
C THR A 362 -1.90 -22.99 -7.10
N ASP A 363 -2.21 -22.69 -8.37
CA ASP A 363 -1.88 -23.54 -9.51
C ASP A 363 -0.37 -23.47 -9.78
N THR A 364 0.33 -24.53 -9.38
CA THR A 364 1.77 -24.68 -9.59
C THR A 364 2.10 -25.47 -10.85
N SER A 365 1.11 -25.87 -11.68
CA SER A 365 1.35 -26.73 -12.85
C SER A 365 2.34 -26.15 -13.86
N ASN A 366 2.55 -24.84 -13.85
CA ASN A 366 3.50 -24.12 -14.68
C ASN A 366 4.45 -23.25 -13.84
N LEU A 367 4.87 -23.72 -12.65
CA LEU A 367 5.64 -22.92 -11.70
C LEU A 367 6.92 -22.32 -12.30
N ASN A 368 7.69 -23.12 -13.04
CA ASN A 368 8.88 -22.63 -13.76
C ASN A 368 8.53 -21.52 -14.75
N SER A 369 7.43 -21.66 -15.50
CA SER A 369 6.97 -20.62 -16.43
C SER A 369 6.48 -19.37 -15.70
N GLN A 370 5.78 -19.51 -14.57
CA GLN A 370 5.31 -18.38 -13.78
C GLN A 370 6.50 -17.60 -13.20
N ILE A 371 7.47 -18.28 -12.59
CA ILE A 371 8.68 -17.66 -12.04
C ILE A 371 9.50 -16.99 -13.15
N SER A 372 9.72 -17.67 -14.29
CA SER A 372 10.41 -17.07 -15.43
C SER A 372 9.63 -15.92 -16.07
N GLU A 373 8.30 -15.98 -16.15
CA GLU A 373 7.48 -14.90 -16.69
C GLU A 373 7.53 -13.65 -15.81
N ILE A 374 7.56 -13.85 -14.49
CA ILE A 374 7.76 -12.77 -13.51
C ILE A 374 9.12 -12.11 -13.76
N ILE A 375 10.21 -12.89 -13.82
CA ILE A 375 11.57 -12.38 -14.07
C ILE A 375 11.63 -11.64 -15.41
N ASN A 376 11.20 -12.31 -16.49
CA ASN A 376 11.26 -11.74 -17.84
C ASN A 376 10.40 -10.48 -17.99
N LYS A 377 9.24 -10.40 -17.33
CA LYS A 377 8.40 -9.20 -17.39
C LYS A 377 9.01 -8.05 -16.59
N MET A 378 9.61 -8.33 -15.45
CA MET A 378 10.30 -7.31 -14.63
C MET A 378 11.54 -6.78 -15.37
N GLU A 379 12.38 -7.68 -15.90
CA GLU A 379 13.55 -7.30 -16.73
C GLU A 379 13.12 -6.55 -18.00
N ALA A 380 12.10 -7.03 -18.73
CA ALA A 380 11.65 -6.36 -19.95
C ALA A 380 11.03 -4.99 -19.70
N LEU A 381 10.47 -4.75 -18.51
CA LEU A 381 9.97 -3.44 -18.11
C LEU A 381 11.12 -2.50 -17.77
N GLU A 382 12.12 -2.96 -17.00
CA GLU A 382 13.35 -2.22 -16.71
C GLU A 382 14.06 -1.82 -18.01
N ASP A 383 14.37 -2.79 -18.88
CA ASP A 383 15.07 -2.58 -20.15
C ASP A 383 14.33 -1.60 -21.09
N LYS A 384 13.00 -1.72 -21.21
CA LYS A 384 12.22 -0.91 -22.17
C LYS A 384 11.96 0.51 -21.68
N TYR A 385 11.81 0.72 -20.38
CA TYR A 385 11.67 2.09 -19.85
C TYR A 385 13.02 2.81 -19.75
N GLU A 386 14.11 2.09 -19.48
CA GLU A 386 15.47 2.64 -19.59
C GLU A 386 15.85 2.98 -21.04
N ALA A 387 15.50 2.12 -22.02
CA ALA A 387 15.81 2.33 -23.43
C ALA A 387 15.09 3.53 -24.05
N ASN A 388 13.85 3.81 -23.61
CA ASN A 388 13.10 5.01 -24.01
C ASN A 388 13.67 6.31 -23.39
N GLN A 389 14.69 6.20 -22.55
CA GLN A 389 15.31 7.33 -21.85
C GLN A 389 16.82 7.41 -22.05
N SER A 390 17.35 6.97 -23.20
CA SER A 390 18.80 6.99 -23.49
C SER A 390 19.43 8.40 -23.44
N SER A 391 19.69 8.89 -22.23
CA SER A 391 20.60 9.98 -21.85
C SER A 391 20.83 10.01 -20.33
N GLY A 392 21.53 9.01 -19.78
CA GLY A 392 22.48 9.26 -18.68
C GLY A 392 22.37 8.42 -17.40
N GLY A 393 23.34 7.51 -17.23
CA GLY A 393 23.73 6.88 -15.96
C GLY A 393 23.00 5.57 -15.67
N GLY A 394 23.60 4.43 -15.37
CA GLY A 394 24.93 4.16 -14.83
C GLY A 394 24.76 3.24 -13.62
N GLY A 395 24.46 1.96 -13.85
CA GLY A 395 24.13 0.97 -12.82
C GLY A 395 25.27 0.73 -11.82
N SER A 396 24.91 0.74 -10.54
CA SER A 396 25.77 0.34 -9.43
C SER A 396 24.95 -0.51 -8.45
N GLY A 397 25.50 -1.65 -8.06
CA GLY A 397 24.81 -2.66 -7.27
C GLY A 397 24.29 -2.15 -5.91
N ILE A 398 23.23 -2.81 -5.46
CA ILE A 398 22.47 -2.54 -4.24
C ILE A 398 23.40 -2.62 -3.03
N SER A 399 23.57 -1.50 -2.32
CA SER A 399 24.22 -1.47 -1.02
C SER A 399 23.17 -1.58 0.09
N GLN A 400 23.56 -2.09 1.26
CA GLN A 400 22.71 -2.14 2.46
C GLN A 400 22.20 -0.76 2.90
N ASP A 401 22.78 0.32 2.37
CA ASP A 401 22.40 1.70 2.65
C ASP A 401 21.28 2.21 1.73
N ASP A 402 21.02 1.56 0.58
CA ASP A 402 19.92 1.90 -0.34
C ASP A 402 18.57 1.41 0.21
N ILE A 403 18.55 0.22 0.83
CA ILE A 403 17.40 -0.31 1.59
C ILE A 403 17.09 0.61 2.79
N LYS A 404 18.12 1.08 3.51
CA LYS A 404 17.94 2.05 4.61
C LYS A 404 17.45 3.40 4.10
N SER A 405 17.89 3.83 2.92
CA SER A 405 17.46 5.08 2.28
C SER A 405 15.99 5.02 1.86
N PHE A 406 15.55 3.89 1.28
CA PHE A 406 14.13 3.62 1.00
C PHE A 406 13.28 3.64 2.28
N LEU A 407 13.72 2.96 3.34
CA LEU A 407 13.07 2.99 4.65
C LEU A 407 13.06 4.41 5.24
N ASN A 408 14.15 5.16 5.13
CA ASN A 408 14.23 6.56 5.57
C ASN A 408 13.30 7.49 4.77
N ASN A 409 13.13 7.27 3.47
CA ASN A 409 12.21 8.03 2.61
C ASN A 409 10.73 7.67 2.85
N LEU A 410 10.44 6.47 3.35
CA LEU A 410 9.15 6.11 3.96
C LEU A 410 8.92 6.78 5.33
N GLY A 411 9.85 7.61 5.81
CA GLY A 411 9.76 8.35 7.06
C GLY A 411 10.38 7.64 8.27
N ILE A 412 11.21 6.60 8.08
CA ILE A 412 11.93 5.90 9.17
C ILE A 412 13.19 6.69 9.61
N GLY A 413 13.13 8.03 9.55
CA GLY A 413 14.23 8.92 9.88
C GLY A 413 14.51 9.06 11.40
N VAL A 414 15.51 8.32 11.88
CA VAL A 414 16.53 8.66 12.91
C VAL A 414 16.10 9.11 14.33
N ALA A 415 14.83 9.40 14.64
CA ALA A 415 14.46 9.82 16.00
C ALA A 415 14.47 8.68 17.06
N GLY A 416 14.67 7.42 16.66
CA GLY A 416 14.71 6.24 17.55
C GLY A 416 15.97 5.35 17.40
N GLY A 417 17.09 5.93 16.96
CA GLY A 417 18.27 5.24 16.40
C GLY A 417 19.07 4.27 17.29
N LEU A 418 18.60 3.85 18.46
CA LEU A 418 19.33 2.88 19.31
C LEU A 418 18.71 1.48 19.37
N MET A 419 17.39 1.32 19.13
CA MET A 419 16.75 0.00 19.19
C MET A 419 16.82 -0.75 17.85
N ILE A 420 16.68 -0.05 16.72
CA ILE A 420 16.66 -0.66 15.37
C ILE A 420 18.05 -1.21 14.97
N ALA A 421 19.12 -0.52 15.35
CA ALA A 421 20.49 -1.01 15.10
C ALA A 421 20.78 -2.31 15.86
N ALA A 422 20.27 -2.47 17.09
CA ALA A 422 20.46 -3.68 17.87
C ALA A 422 19.74 -4.90 17.26
N VAL A 423 18.52 -4.70 16.74
CA VAL A 423 17.71 -5.76 16.13
C VAL A 423 18.32 -6.24 14.81
N ILE A 424 18.81 -5.32 13.95
CA ILE A 424 19.50 -5.68 12.70
C ILE A 424 20.84 -6.37 12.98
N ILE A 425 21.60 -5.90 13.99
CA ILE A 425 22.86 -6.56 14.39
C ILE A 425 22.59 -7.98 14.92
N VAL A 426 21.51 -8.20 15.68
CA VAL A 426 21.12 -9.53 16.17
C VAL A 426 20.71 -10.45 15.03
N MET A 427 19.94 -9.97 14.04
CA MET A 427 19.58 -10.77 12.86
C MET A 427 20.80 -11.13 12.00
N ILE A 428 21.73 -10.20 11.79
CA ILE A 428 22.99 -10.46 11.08
C ILE A 428 23.85 -11.47 11.86
N LEU A 429 23.89 -11.38 13.20
CA LEU A 429 24.59 -12.36 14.05
C LEU A 429 23.95 -13.75 13.96
N PHE A 430 22.61 -13.86 13.94
CA PHE A 430 21.93 -15.14 13.77
C PHE A 430 22.16 -15.75 12.38
N ALA A 431 22.12 -14.94 11.32
CA ALA A 431 22.44 -15.39 9.96
C ALA A 431 23.90 -15.83 9.84
N TYR A 432 24.83 -15.09 10.43
CA TYR A 432 26.27 -15.41 10.41
C TYR A 432 26.60 -16.67 11.22
N ILE A 433 25.94 -16.91 12.36
CA ILE A 433 26.08 -18.14 13.14
C ILE A 433 25.53 -19.35 12.36
N LYS A 434 24.43 -19.19 11.63
CA LYS A 434 23.82 -20.25 10.80
C LYS A 434 24.72 -20.62 9.61
N ILE A 435 25.42 -19.66 9.02
CA ILE A 435 26.41 -19.88 7.94
C ILE A 435 27.68 -20.57 8.46
N LEU A 436 28.09 -20.34 9.71
CA LEU A 436 29.28 -20.97 10.31
C LEU A 436 29.03 -22.36 10.90
N THR A 437 27.78 -22.81 10.96
CA THR A 437 27.40 -24.14 11.50
C THR A 437 26.98 -25.15 10.43
N ILE A 438 27.01 -24.74 9.16
CA ILE A 438 27.02 -25.61 7.97
C ILE A 438 28.48 -25.76 7.52
#